data_AF-A0A8B2HXC5-F1
#
_entry.id   AF-A0A8B2HXC5-F1
#
_cell.length_a   1.000
_cell.length_b   1.000
_cell.length_c   1.000
_cell.angle_alpha   90.00
_cell.angle_beta   90.00
_cell.angle_gamma   90.00
#
_symmetry.space_group_name_H-M   'P 1'
#
loop_
_entity.id
_entity.type
_entity.pdbx_description
1 polymer ?
#
loop_
_entity_poly.entity_id
_entity_poly.type
_entity_poly.pdbx_seq_one_letter_code
_entity_poly.pdbx_strand_id
1 'polypeptide(L)'
;MQSTESTPKEGVPNVSSTLDQLNNLISESLQIYELENQKANTIDDLYNSLKIITEFLSFSVTIHPGIFHLPEDSQITLLPNLDMVIRLANGKTEIKKISDYSPDTLTQIIQYVIPQILQLITSEKAYLTEKITFLRSATKQLSQLSNLRNGATTTPENPDGVPQ
;
A
#
# COMPACT_ATOMS: atom_id res chain seq x y z
N MET A 1 68.09 -46.28 34.22
CA MET A 1 67.91 -46.55 32.78
C MET A 1 66.53 -46.06 32.38
N GLN A 2 66.54 -45.10 31.45
CA GLN A 2 65.53 -44.75 30.45
C GLN A 2 64.07 -44.52 30.85
N SER A 3 63.70 -43.23 30.83
CA SER A 3 62.39 -42.72 30.49
C SER A 3 61.97 -43.18 29.08
N THR A 4 60.71 -43.55 28.91
CA THR A 4 59.98 -43.26 27.66
C THR A 4 58.59 -42.77 28.02
N GLU A 5 58.53 -41.45 28.07
CA GLU A 5 57.34 -40.61 27.96
C GLU A 5 56.69 -40.88 26.59
N SER A 6 55.50 -41.47 26.60
CA SER A 6 54.65 -41.55 25.43
C SER A 6 53.94 -40.21 25.26
N THR A 7 54.54 -39.34 24.45
CA THR A 7 53.92 -38.11 23.96
C THR A 7 52.58 -38.40 23.27
N PRO A 8 51.52 -37.63 23.53
CA PRO A 8 50.29 -37.70 22.75
C PRO A 8 50.59 -37.24 21.31
N LYS A 9 50.19 -38.04 20.32
CA LYS A 9 50.20 -37.61 18.91
C LYS A 9 49.25 -36.43 18.76
N GLU A 10 49.80 -35.26 18.43
CA GLU A 10 49.02 -34.10 17.98
C GLU A 10 48.09 -34.56 16.83
N GLY A 11 46.80 -34.32 17.03
CA GLY A 11 45.76 -34.65 16.08
C GLY A 11 46.01 -33.94 14.76
N VAL A 12 46.07 -34.71 13.67
CA VAL A 12 46.07 -34.17 12.31
C VAL A 12 44.86 -33.23 12.19
N PRO A 13 45.04 -31.96 11.79
CA PRO A 13 43.93 -31.03 11.62
C PRO A 13 42.92 -31.65 10.66
N ASN A 14 41.65 -31.64 11.04
CA ASN A 14 40.57 -32.27 10.29
C ASN A 14 40.20 -31.43 9.05
N VAL A 15 41.12 -31.37 8.08
CA VAL A 15 41.01 -30.58 6.83
C VAL A 15 39.74 -30.92 6.06
N SER A 16 39.27 -32.19 6.10
CA SER A 16 38.02 -32.61 5.47
C SER A 16 36.82 -31.88 6.08
N SER A 17 36.73 -31.81 7.42
CA SER A 17 35.62 -31.10 8.07
C SER A 17 35.62 -29.60 7.77
N THR A 18 36.80 -29.00 7.62
CA THR A 18 36.94 -27.59 7.24
C THR A 18 36.50 -27.36 5.79
N LEU A 19 36.81 -28.29 4.87
CA LEU A 19 36.34 -28.24 3.49
C LEU A 19 34.81 -28.40 3.39
N ASP A 20 34.21 -29.29 4.17
CA ASP A 20 32.76 -29.45 4.23
C ASP A 20 32.08 -28.17 4.76
N GLN A 21 32.64 -27.56 5.81
CA GLN A 21 32.17 -26.27 6.33
C GLN A 21 32.30 -25.14 5.29
N LEU A 22 33.39 -25.12 4.52
CA LEU A 22 33.58 -24.15 3.44
C LEU A 22 32.55 -24.33 2.33
N ASN A 23 32.30 -25.58 1.91
CA ASN A 23 31.29 -25.89 0.90
C ASN A 23 29.88 -25.49 1.38
N ASN A 24 29.56 -25.75 2.64
CA ASN A 24 28.30 -25.30 3.24
C ASN A 24 28.21 -23.78 3.29
N LEU A 25 29.26 -23.08 3.72
CA LEU A 25 29.31 -21.62 3.73
C LEU A 25 29.05 -21.04 2.34
N ILE A 26 29.68 -21.60 1.30
CA ILE A 26 29.46 -21.18 -0.10
C ILE A 26 28.01 -21.42 -0.51
N SER A 27 27.46 -22.60 -0.21
CA SER A 27 26.09 -22.95 -0.57
C SER A 27 25.07 -22.03 0.10
N GLU A 28 25.20 -21.79 1.40
CA GLU A 28 24.31 -20.88 2.16
C GLU A 28 24.43 -19.44 1.66
N SER A 29 25.65 -18.98 1.34
CA SER A 29 25.87 -17.64 0.79
C SER A 29 25.20 -17.45 -0.57
N LEU A 30 25.22 -18.49 -1.42
CA LEU A 30 24.53 -18.49 -2.71
C LEU A 30 23.01 -18.41 -2.53
N GLN A 31 22.44 -19.17 -1.60
CA GLN A 31 21.01 -19.12 -1.31
C GLN A 31 20.58 -17.73 -0.82
N ILE A 32 21.37 -17.10 0.06
CA ILE A 32 21.10 -15.72 0.50
C ILE A 32 21.10 -14.76 -0.68
N TYR A 33 22.07 -14.88 -1.60
CA TYR A 33 22.12 -14.05 -2.81
C TYR A 33 20.88 -14.23 -3.71
N GLU A 34 20.42 -15.48 -3.87
CA GLU A 34 19.19 -15.77 -4.62
C GLU A 34 17.95 -15.16 -3.94
N LEU A 35 17.85 -15.27 -2.62
CA LEU A 35 16.75 -14.68 -1.83
C LEU A 35 16.75 -13.16 -1.91
N GLU A 36 17.91 -12.51 -1.86
CA GLU A 36 18.03 -11.05 -2.03
C GLU A 36 17.55 -10.60 -3.41
N ASN A 37 17.87 -11.35 -4.47
CA ASN A 37 17.35 -11.07 -5.82
C ASN A 37 15.84 -11.28 -5.91
N GLN A 38 15.30 -12.34 -5.31
CA GLN A 38 13.85 -12.57 -5.26
C GLN A 38 13.12 -11.46 -4.49
N LYS A 39 13.72 -10.96 -3.39
CA LYS A 39 13.20 -9.84 -2.61
C LYS A 39 13.05 -8.59 -3.47
N ALA A 40 14.06 -8.25 -4.28
CA ALA A 40 14.03 -7.10 -5.18
C ALA A 40 12.89 -7.21 -6.22
N ASN A 41 12.75 -8.35 -6.88
CA ASN A 41 11.68 -8.57 -7.87
C ASN A 41 10.28 -8.46 -7.25
N THR A 42 10.10 -9.02 -6.05
CA THR A 42 8.81 -8.98 -5.33
C THR A 42 8.40 -7.56 -4.97
N ILE A 43 9.37 -6.69 -4.68
CA ILE A 43 9.15 -5.28 -4.37
C ILE A 43 8.66 -4.51 -5.58
N ASP A 44 9.22 -4.76 -6.76
CA ASP A 44 8.79 -4.08 -7.98
C ASP A 44 7.33 -4.43 -8.33
N ASP A 45 6.96 -5.71 -8.18
CA ASP A 45 5.58 -6.17 -8.39
C ASP A 45 4.59 -5.53 -7.39
N LEU A 46 5.00 -5.44 -6.12
CA LEU A 46 4.23 -4.76 -5.08
C LEU A 46 4.06 -3.26 -5.39
N TYR A 47 5.14 -2.59 -5.77
CA TYR A 47 5.13 -1.18 -6.13
C TYR A 47 4.16 -0.90 -7.29
N ASN A 48 4.26 -1.68 -8.37
CA ASN A 48 3.38 -1.55 -9.52
C ASN A 48 1.90 -1.77 -9.15
N SER A 49 1.64 -2.78 -8.33
CA SER A 49 0.28 -3.10 -7.86
C SER A 49 -0.29 -1.97 -6.99
N LEU A 50 0.51 -1.45 -6.05
CA LEU A 50 0.09 -0.36 -5.19
C LEU A 50 -0.18 0.92 -5.98
N LYS A 51 0.69 1.23 -6.95
CA LYS A 51 0.58 2.42 -7.79
C LYS A 51 -0.76 2.48 -8.52
N ILE A 52 -1.19 1.35 -9.10
CA ILE A 52 -2.48 1.24 -9.79
C ILE A 52 -3.63 1.62 -8.84
N ILE A 53 -3.60 1.12 -7.60
CA ILE A 53 -4.63 1.38 -6.60
C ILE A 53 -4.63 2.85 -6.19
N THR A 54 -3.46 3.41 -5.86
CA THR A 54 -3.34 4.78 -5.36
C THR A 54 -3.65 5.82 -6.44
N GLU A 55 -3.25 5.58 -7.69
CA GLU A 55 -3.59 6.44 -8.83
C GLU A 55 -5.09 6.43 -9.12
N PHE A 56 -5.72 5.24 -9.18
CA PHE A 56 -7.15 5.12 -9.42
C PHE A 56 -7.98 5.85 -8.36
N LEU A 57 -7.58 5.74 -7.09
CA LEU A 57 -8.26 6.37 -5.97
C LEU A 57 -7.84 7.84 -5.76
N SER A 58 -6.78 8.29 -6.42
CA SER A 58 -6.18 9.62 -6.24
C SER A 58 -5.83 9.93 -4.78
N PHE A 59 -5.44 8.92 -4.01
CA PHE A 59 -5.15 9.07 -2.59
C PHE A 59 -3.73 9.55 -2.34
N SER A 60 -3.60 10.49 -1.40
CA SER A 60 -2.33 10.90 -0.82
C SER A 60 -2.31 10.53 0.66
N VAL A 61 -1.16 10.07 1.16
CA VAL A 61 -1.01 9.59 2.54
C VAL A 61 0.14 10.34 3.20
N THR A 62 -0.08 10.81 4.43
CA THR A 62 1.00 11.43 5.21
C THR A 62 1.83 10.34 5.89
N ILE A 63 3.15 10.39 5.74
CA ILE A 63 4.08 9.43 6.34
C ILE A 63 4.74 10.04 7.57
N HIS A 64 4.90 9.24 8.63
CA HIS A 64 5.59 9.67 9.83
C HIS A 64 7.10 9.91 9.57
N PRO A 65 7.68 11.07 9.96
CA PRO A 65 9.09 11.39 9.70
C PRO A 65 10.09 10.38 10.26
N GLY A 66 9.73 9.73 11.37
CA GLY A 66 10.55 8.70 12.03
C GLY A 66 10.94 7.52 11.13
N ILE A 67 10.16 7.21 10.09
CA ILE A 67 10.51 6.14 9.13
C ILE A 67 11.79 6.48 8.35
N PHE A 68 12.05 7.77 8.14
CA PHE A 68 13.21 8.26 7.39
C PHE A 68 14.29 8.85 8.29
N HIS A 69 14.17 8.70 9.61
CA HIS A 69 15.04 9.36 10.59
C HIS A 69 15.11 10.89 10.38
N LEU A 70 14.01 11.49 9.92
CA LEU A 70 13.90 12.92 9.70
C LEU A 70 13.41 13.65 10.97
N PRO A 71 13.71 14.95 11.12
CA PRO A 71 13.18 15.77 12.21
C PRO A 71 11.64 15.70 12.31
N GLU A 72 11.09 15.77 13.52
CA GLU A 72 9.64 15.61 13.79
C GLU A 72 8.78 16.68 13.11
N ASP A 73 9.33 17.86 12.84
CA ASP A 73 8.66 18.95 12.13
C ASP A 73 8.71 18.80 10.60
N SER A 74 9.34 17.74 10.09
CA SER A 74 9.30 17.40 8.67
C SER A 74 7.91 16.88 8.30
N GLN A 75 7.46 17.20 7.09
CA GLN A 75 6.21 16.69 6.53
C GLN A 75 6.52 15.80 5.36
N ILE A 76 5.93 14.61 5.34
CA ILE A 76 6.16 13.64 4.27
C ILE A 76 4.80 13.24 3.72
N THR A 77 4.62 13.42 2.43
CA THR A 77 3.37 13.06 1.74
C THR A 77 3.70 12.11 0.61
N LEU A 78 3.13 10.91 0.66
CA LEU A 78 3.09 9.98 -0.46
C LEU A 78 1.94 10.39 -1.38
N LEU A 79 2.26 10.69 -2.63
CA LEU A 79 1.33 11.07 -3.68
C LEU A 79 0.72 9.84 -4.35
N PRO A 80 -0.36 10.01 -5.15
CA PRO A 80 -1.05 8.89 -5.81
C PRO A 80 -0.14 8.08 -6.74
N ASN A 81 0.82 8.73 -7.38
CA ASN A 81 1.81 8.10 -8.26
C ASN A 81 2.98 7.43 -7.52
N LEU A 82 2.91 7.39 -6.18
CA LEU A 82 3.94 6.91 -5.26
C LEU A 82 5.24 7.74 -5.23
N ASP A 83 5.19 8.97 -5.74
CA ASP A 83 6.21 9.96 -5.43
C ASP A 83 6.02 10.45 -3.99
N MET A 84 7.13 10.78 -3.34
CA MET A 84 7.16 11.21 -1.96
C MET A 84 7.66 12.63 -1.90
N VAL A 85 6.82 13.52 -1.41
CA VAL A 85 7.15 14.92 -1.17
C VAL A 85 7.57 15.06 0.28
N ILE A 86 8.84 15.37 0.49
CA ILE A 86 9.43 15.59 1.80
C ILE A 86 9.70 17.08 1.97
N ARG A 87 9.01 17.71 2.91
CA ARG A 87 9.26 19.08 3.32
C ARG A 87 9.99 19.07 4.65
N LEU A 88 11.22 19.57 4.65
CA LEU A 88 12.06 19.65 5.83
C LEU A 88 11.73 20.91 6.66
N ALA A 89 12.17 20.89 7.93
CA ALA A 89 12.12 22.00 8.89
C ALA A 89 12.54 23.37 8.31
N ASN A 90 13.59 23.36 7.49
CA ASN A 90 14.17 24.55 6.88
C ASN A 90 13.38 25.08 5.66
N GLY A 91 12.22 24.47 5.36
CA GLY A 91 11.37 24.84 4.22
C GLY A 91 11.81 24.25 2.89
N LYS A 92 12.91 23.49 2.83
CA LYS A 92 13.34 22.79 1.62
C LYS A 92 12.38 21.64 1.33
N THR A 93 11.95 21.54 0.07
CA THR A 93 11.13 20.43 -0.43
C THR A 93 11.98 19.54 -1.33
N GLU A 94 11.92 18.24 -1.09
CA GLU A 94 12.51 17.20 -1.93
C GLU A 94 11.40 16.29 -2.44
N ILE A 95 11.53 15.84 -3.69
CA ILE A 95 10.64 14.84 -4.27
C ILE A 95 11.51 13.63 -4.58
N LYS A 96 11.14 12.47 -4.03
CA LYS A 96 11.82 11.19 -4.25
C LYS A 96 10.81 10.13 -4.60
N LYS A 97 11.19 9.17 -5.44
CA LYS A 97 10.32 8.02 -5.68
C LYS A 97 10.43 7.06 -4.51
N ILE A 98 9.34 6.40 -4.15
CA ILE A 98 9.40 5.34 -3.14
C ILE A 98 10.36 4.20 -3.59
N SER A 99 10.50 3.98 -4.90
CA SER A 99 11.41 2.99 -5.50
C SER A 99 12.89 3.33 -5.33
N ASP A 100 13.22 4.57 -4.95
CA ASP A 100 14.61 4.98 -4.73
C ASP A 100 15.14 4.53 -3.34
N TYR A 101 14.27 3.97 -2.50
CA TYR A 101 14.62 3.49 -1.16
C TYR A 101 14.99 2.01 -1.14
N SER A 102 15.75 1.60 -0.11
CA SER A 102 16.09 0.19 0.08
C SER A 102 14.85 -0.67 0.31
N PRO A 103 14.90 -1.97 -0.02
CA PRO A 103 13.86 -2.95 0.29
C PRO A 103 13.30 -2.89 1.72
N ASP A 104 14.17 -2.73 2.70
CA ASP A 104 13.78 -2.70 4.11
C ASP A 104 13.00 -1.42 4.44
N THR A 105 13.45 -0.27 3.92
CA THR A 105 12.75 1.01 4.10
C THR A 105 11.41 0.98 3.39
N LEU A 106 11.36 0.44 2.17
CA LEU A 106 10.12 0.27 1.42
C LEU A 106 9.14 -0.60 2.20
N THR A 107 9.59 -1.72 2.76
CA THR A 107 8.76 -2.60 3.59
C THR A 107 8.14 -1.83 4.76
N GLN A 108 8.92 -1.01 5.46
CA GLN A 108 8.42 -0.17 6.56
C GLN A 108 7.39 0.86 6.08
N ILE A 109 7.66 1.54 4.96
CA ILE A 109 6.71 2.50 4.38
C ILE A 109 5.39 1.80 4.03
N ILE A 110 5.46 0.66 3.36
CA ILE A 110 4.27 -0.09 2.95
C ILE A 110 3.46 -0.56 4.16
N GLN A 111 4.14 -1.12 5.18
CA GLN A 111 3.48 -1.53 6.43
C GLN A 111 2.77 -0.37 7.13
N TYR A 112 3.32 0.84 7.04
CA TYR A 112 2.71 2.05 7.59
C TYR A 112 1.55 2.60 6.73
N VAL A 113 1.68 2.53 5.41
CA VAL A 113 0.76 3.18 4.45
C VAL A 113 -0.49 2.33 4.17
N ILE A 114 -0.36 1.00 4.07
CA ILE A 114 -1.50 0.12 3.74
C ILE A 114 -2.71 0.32 4.68
N PRO A 115 -2.55 0.34 6.02
CA PRO A 115 -3.68 0.56 6.93
C PRO A 115 -4.38 1.91 6.69
N GLN A 116 -3.62 2.96 6.38
CA GLN A 116 -4.18 4.28 6.10
C GLN A 116 -4.93 4.31 4.78
N ILE A 117 -4.41 3.67 3.73
CA ILE A 117 -5.13 3.52 2.46
C ILE A 117 -6.45 2.77 2.68
N LEU A 118 -6.47 1.70 3.47
CA LEU A 118 -7.70 0.97 3.79
C LEU A 118 -8.74 1.83 4.52
N GLN A 119 -8.28 2.70 5.42
CA GLN A 119 -9.14 3.67 6.10
C GLN A 119 -9.74 4.69 5.11
N LEU A 120 -8.92 5.20 4.19
CA LEU A 120 -9.36 6.12 3.13
C LEU A 120 -10.38 5.44 2.19
N ILE A 121 -10.13 4.19 1.77
CA ILE A 121 -11.06 3.40 0.94
C ILE A 121 -12.40 3.26 1.64
N THR A 122 -12.39 2.87 2.93
CA THR A 122 -13.62 2.67 3.71
C THR A 122 -14.43 3.97 3.79
N SER A 123 -13.75 5.09 4.04
CA SER A 123 -14.37 6.41 4.14
C SER A 123 -14.95 6.87 2.81
N GLU A 124 -14.20 6.73 1.72
CA GLU A 124 -14.64 7.12 0.37
C GLU A 124 -15.84 6.28 -0.08
N LYS A 125 -15.83 4.97 0.20
CA LYS A 125 -16.95 4.07 -0.11
C LYS A 125 -18.23 4.50 0.62
N ALA A 126 -18.12 4.87 1.90
CA ALA A 126 -19.26 5.35 2.67
C ALA A 126 -19.82 6.65 2.08
N TYR A 127 -18.95 7.62 1.79
CA TYR A 127 -19.31 8.90 1.18
C TYR A 127 -20.00 8.72 -0.18
N LEU A 128 -19.44 7.88 -1.07
CA LEU A 128 -20.05 7.59 -2.38
C LEU A 128 -21.42 6.92 -2.25
N THR A 129 -21.57 6.00 -1.29
CA THR A 129 -22.85 5.32 -1.02
C THR A 129 -23.93 6.31 -0.59
N GLU A 130 -23.59 7.22 0.31
CA GLU A 130 -24.50 8.27 0.78
C GLU A 130 -24.87 9.21 -0.37
N LYS A 131 -23.88 9.66 -1.14
CA LYS A 131 -24.09 10.55 -2.29
C LYS A 131 -25.00 9.93 -3.35
N ILE A 132 -24.79 8.66 -3.71
CA ILE A 132 -25.67 7.94 -4.65
C ILE A 132 -27.09 7.84 -4.10
N THR A 133 -27.24 7.55 -2.80
CA THR A 133 -28.55 7.45 -2.14
C THR A 133 -29.29 8.78 -2.15
N PHE A 134 -28.59 9.87 -1.84
CA PHE A 134 -29.12 11.23 -1.94
C PHE A 134 -29.57 11.54 -3.37
N LEU A 135 -28.72 11.33 -4.37
CA LEU A 135 -29.03 11.63 -5.77
C LEU A 135 -30.24 10.83 -6.28
N ARG A 136 -30.34 9.54 -5.93
CA ARG A 136 -31.51 8.71 -6.26
C ARG A 136 -32.79 9.25 -5.63
N SER A 137 -32.73 9.63 -4.35
CA SER A 137 -33.87 10.15 -3.60
C SER A 137 -34.34 11.49 -4.15
N ALA A 138 -33.41 12.41 -4.41
CA ALA A 138 -33.69 13.70 -5.03
C ALA A 138 -34.29 13.53 -6.43
N THR A 139 -33.73 12.65 -7.25
CA THR A 139 -34.25 12.35 -8.60
C THR A 139 -35.68 11.80 -8.54
N LYS A 140 -35.97 10.90 -7.59
CA LYS A 140 -37.32 10.35 -7.38
C LYS A 140 -38.34 11.42 -6.98
N GLN A 141 -37.97 12.34 -6.09
CA GLN A 141 -38.87 13.43 -5.68
C GLN A 141 -39.12 14.44 -6.80
N LEU A 142 -38.07 14.82 -7.53
CA LEU A 142 -38.20 15.75 -8.66
C LEU A 142 -39.03 15.15 -9.80
N SER A 143 -38.90 13.85 -10.09
CA SER A 143 -39.72 13.19 -11.11
C SER A 143 -41.20 13.07 -10.72
N GLN A 144 -41.51 12.98 -9.42
CA GLN A 144 -42.90 13.07 -8.96
C GLN A 144 -43.50 14.45 -9.23
N LEU A 145 -42.74 15.53 -9.05
CA LEU A 145 -43.19 16.89 -9.37
C LEU A 145 -43.45 17.10 -10.87
N SER A 146 -42.59 16.56 -11.74
CA SER A 146 -42.83 16.60 -13.19
C SER A 146 -44.09 15.82 -13.58
N ASN A 147 -44.34 14.68 -12.92
CA ASN A 147 -45.51 13.87 -13.18
C ASN A 147 -46.81 14.52 -12.66
N LEU A 148 -46.76 15.24 -11.53
CA LEU A 148 -47.89 16.03 -11.03
C LEU A 148 -48.26 17.17 -11.99
N ARG A 149 -47.26 17.83 -12.60
CA ARG A 149 -47.49 18.85 -13.63
C ARG A 149 -48.14 18.29 -14.89
N ASN A 150 -47.80 17.06 -15.28
CA ASN A 150 -48.34 16.40 -16.47
C ASN A 150 -49.67 15.67 -16.23
N GLY A 151 -49.96 15.27 -14.99
CA GLY A 151 -51.22 14.61 -14.61
C GLY A 151 -52.38 15.58 -14.34
N ALA A 152 -52.11 16.87 -14.15
CA ALA A 152 -53.13 17.90 -13.93
C ALA A 152 -53.92 18.30 -15.19
N THR A 153 -53.56 17.79 -16.38
CA THR A 153 -54.25 18.10 -17.65
C THR A 153 -55.31 17.10 -18.08
N THR A 154 -55.62 16.08 -17.29
CA THR A 154 -56.74 15.16 -17.57
C THR A 154 -57.84 15.32 -16.53
N THR A 155 -58.65 16.36 -16.68
CA THR A 155 -59.97 16.43 -16.05
C THR A 155 -60.82 15.26 -16.58
N PRO A 156 -61.42 14.42 -15.75
CA PRO A 156 -62.41 13.46 -16.22
C PRO A 156 -63.65 14.24 -16.64
N GLU A 157 -63.93 14.27 -17.94
CA GLU A 157 -65.24 14.64 -18.47
C GLU A 157 -66.22 13.59 -17.92
N ASN A 158 -67.08 14.01 -16.99
CA ASN A 158 -68.09 13.15 -16.39
C ASN A 158 -69.35 13.23 -17.28
N PRO A 159 -69.75 12.16 -17.99
CA PRO A 159 -71.00 12.16 -18.72
C PRO A 159 -71.99 11.30 -17.94
N ASP A 160 -72.66 11.86 -16.94
CA ASP A 160 -73.87 11.21 -16.42
C ASP A 160 -74.84 12.25 -15.84
N GLY A 161 -76.04 12.34 -16.43
CA GLY A 161 -77.00 13.38 -16.06
C GLY A 161 -78.44 13.37 -16.60
N VAL A 162 -78.87 12.37 -17.39
CA VAL A 162 -80.27 11.83 -17.52
C VAL A 162 -81.41 12.76 -18.06
N PRO A 163 -82.64 12.26 -18.36
CA PRO A 163 -83.37 12.56 -19.59
C PRO A 163 -84.68 13.38 -19.39
N GLN A 164 -85.09 14.16 -20.39
CA GLN A 164 -86.50 14.42 -20.71
C GLN A 164 -86.65 14.69 -22.21
#